data_AF-A0A3B0XK70-F1
#
_entry.id   AF-A0A3B0XK70-F1
#
_cell.length_a   1.000
_cell.length_b   1.000
_cell.length_c   1.000
_cell.angle_alpha   90.00
_cell.angle_beta   90.00
_cell.angle_gamma   90.00
#
_symmetry.space_group_name_H-M   'P 1'
#
loop_
_entity.id
_entity.type
_entity.pdbx_description
1 polymer ?
#
loop_
_entity_poly.entity_id
_entity_poly.type
_entity_poly.pdbx_seq_one_letter_code
_entity_poly.pdbx_strand_id
1 'polypeptide(L)'
;GNQHARRVLVEAGWAYRFSAKVSKEMQKRQEEVPLNVRDIAWKAQLRLTKRFRKMSLNGKPNNLIVVAMAREIAAFMWSIANEVPITNNQ
;
A
#
# COMPACT_ATOMS: atom_id res chain seq x y z
N GLY A 1 12.01 16.29 6.00
CA GLY A 1 11.05 15.29 5.47
C GLY A 1 9.88 15.13 6.42
N ASN A 2 8.65 15.00 5.92
CA ASN A 2 7.41 15.02 6.69
C ASN A 2 7.34 13.83 7.69
N GLN A 3 7.46 14.12 8.99
CA GLN A 3 7.43 13.10 10.06
C GLN A 3 6.07 12.42 10.16
N HIS A 4 4.99 13.18 9.95
CA HIS A 4 3.63 12.65 9.98
C HIS A 4 3.42 11.62 8.86
N ALA A 5 3.79 11.96 7.62
CA ALA A 5 3.69 11.03 6.50
C ALA A 5 4.48 9.74 6.73
N ARG A 6 5.69 9.83 7.30
CA ARG A 6 6.48 8.65 7.65
C ARG A 6 5.77 7.75 8.66
N ARG A 7 5.19 8.33 9.71
CA ARG A 7 4.45 7.59 10.74
C ARG A 7 3.28 6.85 10.12
N VAL A 8 2.46 7.53 9.32
CA VAL A 8 1.31 6.95 8.63
C VAL A 8 1.72 5.77 7.73
N LEU A 9 2.81 5.91 6.96
CA LEU A 9 3.30 4.83 6.10
C LEU A 9 3.81 3.61 6.89
N VAL A 10 4.46 3.84 8.03
CA VAL A 10 4.91 2.77 8.92
C VAL A 10 3.72 2.04 9.55
N GLU A 11 2.72 2.78 10.02
CA GLU A 11 1.48 2.21 10.55
C GLU A 11 0.75 1.39 9.48
N ALA A 12 0.62 1.92 8.26
CA ALA A 12 0.03 1.19 7.13
C ALA A 12 0.82 -0.09 6.78
N GLY A 13 2.15 -0.07 6.94
CA GLY A 13 3.01 -1.24 6.73
C GLY A 13 2.62 -2.46 7.58
N TRP A 14 2.09 -2.26 8.78
CA TRP A 14 1.63 -3.34 9.66
C TRP A 14 0.42 -4.09 9.10
N ALA A 15 -0.44 -3.45 8.30
CA ALA A 15 -1.63 -4.09 7.73
C ALA A 15 -1.28 -5.26 6.80
N TYR A 16 -0.11 -5.23 6.15
CA TYR A 16 0.32 -6.25 5.19
C TYR A 16 0.80 -7.57 5.83
N ARG A 17 0.81 -7.67 7.16
CA ARG A 17 0.99 -8.96 7.85
C ARG A 17 -0.17 -9.92 7.61
N PHE A 18 -1.35 -9.38 7.30
CA PHE A 18 -2.56 -10.15 7.04
C PHE A 18 -2.68 -10.56 5.58
N SER A 19 -3.55 -11.54 5.29
CA SER A 19 -3.86 -11.97 3.92
C SER A 19 -4.45 -10.83 3.09
N ALA A 20 -4.03 -10.75 1.82
CA ALA A 20 -4.62 -9.84 0.86
C ALA A 20 -6.10 -10.21 0.65
N LYS A 21 -6.99 -9.27 0.95
CA LYS A 21 -8.44 -9.40 0.81
C LYS A 21 -9.02 -8.02 0.55
N VAL A 22 -10.02 -7.97 -0.32
CA VAL A 22 -10.93 -6.83 -0.44
C VAL A 22 -12.22 -7.23 0.29
N SER A 23 -12.54 -6.56 1.39
CA SER A 23 -13.82 -6.77 2.08
C SER A 23 -14.97 -6.09 1.34
N LYS A 24 -16.21 -6.41 1.70
CA LYS A 24 -17.39 -5.75 1.10
C LYS A 24 -17.34 -4.23 1.31
N GLU A 25 -16.88 -3.79 2.49
CA GLU A 25 -16.74 -2.36 2.80
C GLU A 25 -15.64 -1.71 1.95
N MET A 26 -14.51 -2.40 1.73
CA MET A 26 -13.45 -1.90 0.85
C MET A 26 -13.90 -1.84 -0.61
N GLN A 27 -14.64 -2.83 -1.07
CA GLN A 27 -15.20 -2.84 -2.41
C GLN A 27 -16.12 -1.64 -2.62
N LYS A 28 -17.02 -1.38 -1.66
CA LYS A 28 -17.90 -0.21 -1.68
C LYS A 28 -17.14 1.12 -1.75
N ARG A 29 -16.06 1.26 -0.99
CA ARG A 29 -15.19 2.45 -1.04
C ARG A 29 -14.44 2.63 -2.37
N GLN A 30 -14.27 1.54 -3.12
CA GLN A 30 -13.57 1.55 -4.41
C GLN A 30 -14.51 1.72 -5.60
N GLU A 31 -15.83 1.78 -5.40
CA GLU A 31 -16.81 1.89 -6.49
C GLU A 31 -16.59 3.14 -7.35
N GLU A 32 -16.22 4.25 -6.72
CA GLU A 32 -15.97 5.54 -7.39
C GLU A 32 -14.51 5.69 -7.88
N VAL A 33 -13.65 4.70 -7.61
CA VAL A 33 -12.22 4.76 -7.97
C VAL A 33 -12.02 4.14 -9.36
N PRO A 34 -11.28 4.82 -10.27
CA PRO A 34 -10.93 4.27 -11.57
C PRO A 34 -10.28 2.88 -11.52
N LEU A 35 -10.59 2.04 -12.51
CA LEU A 35 -10.14 0.64 -12.54
C LEU A 35 -8.61 0.53 -12.55
N ASN A 36 -7.91 1.37 -13.32
CA ASN A 36 -6.45 1.40 -13.38
C ASN A 36 -5.81 1.64 -12.00
N VAL A 37 -6.37 2.55 -11.21
CA VAL A 37 -5.91 2.83 -9.84
C VAL A 37 -6.17 1.61 -8.93
N ARG A 38 -7.34 0.96 -9.07
CA ARG A 38 -7.68 -0.25 -8.30
C ARG A 38 -6.74 -1.41 -8.62
N ASP A 39 -6.35 -1.58 -9.88
CA ASP A 39 -5.42 -2.61 -10.31
C ASP A 39 -4.02 -2.41 -9.72
N ILE A 40 -3.52 -1.17 -9.70
CA ILE A 40 -2.24 -0.85 -9.04
C ILE A 40 -2.34 -1.12 -7.54
N ALA A 41 -3.43 -0.70 -6.89
CA ALA A 41 -3.65 -0.94 -5.46
C ALA A 41 -3.70 -2.45 -5.15
N TRP A 42 -4.36 -3.25 -5.99
CA TRP A 42 -4.42 -4.70 -5.84
C TRP A 42 -3.06 -5.37 -6.03
N LYS A 43 -2.32 -4.96 -7.05
CA LYS A 43 -0.93 -5.41 -7.29
C LYS A 43 -0.02 -5.08 -6.11
N ALA A 44 -0.19 -3.89 -5.52
CA ALA A 44 0.51 -3.49 -4.31
C ALA A 44 0.18 -4.45 -3.16
N GLN A 45 -1.10 -4.72 -2.92
CA GLN A 45 -1.55 -5.57 -1.82
C GLN A 45 -0.99 -6.99 -1.91
N LEU A 46 -1.08 -7.63 -3.09
CA LEU A 46 -0.51 -8.96 -3.32
C LEU A 46 1.01 -8.99 -3.12
N ARG A 47 1.73 -8.00 -3.67
CA ARG A 47 3.18 -7.93 -3.55
C ARG A 47 3.62 -7.74 -2.10
N LEU A 48 3.03 -6.77 -1.41
CA LEU A 48 3.42 -6.39 -0.05
C LEU A 48 3.13 -7.52 0.95
N THR A 49 1.95 -8.14 0.89
CA THR A 49 1.65 -9.31 1.74
C THR A 49 2.60 -10.48 1.46
N LYS A 50 2.90 -10.78 0.19
CA LYS A 50 3.88 -11.83 -0.17
C LYS A 50 5.27 -11.51 0.35
N ARG A 51 5.71 -10.25 0.23
CA ARG A 51 7.03 -9.80 0.68
C ARG A 51 7.14 -9.83 2.20
N PHE A 52 6.11 -9.38 2.91
CA PHE A 52 6.04 -9.46 4.37
C PHE A 52 6.23 -10.92 4.83
N ARG A 53 5.44 -11.85 4.26
CA ARG A 53 5.55 -13.29 4.58
C ARG A 53 6.94 -13.83 4.28
N LYS A 54 7.50 -13.54 3.10
CA LYS A 54 8.85 -13.99 2.73
C LYS A 54 9.91 -13.50 3.73
N MET A 55 9.87 -12.23 4.12
CA MET A 55 10.85 -11.68 5.06
C MET A 55 10.66 -12.22 6.49
N SER A 56 9.40 -12.43 6.90
CA SER A 56 9.07 -13.02 8.19
C SER A 56 9.55 -14.48 8.29
N LEU A 57 9.32 -15.28 7.24
CA LEU A 57 9.84 -16.64 7.15
C LEU A 57 11.37 -16.70 7.16
N ASN A 58 12.03 -15.66 6.63
CA ASN A 58 13.49 -15.52 6.71
C ASN A 58 13.99 -15.02 8.09
N GLY A 59 13.13 -14.97 9.10
CA GLY A 59 13.49 -14.57 10.48
C GLY A 59 13.83 -13.10 10.63
N LYS A 60 13.44 -12.22 9.69
CA LYS A 60 13.72 -10.78 9.81
C LYS A 60 12.85 -10.16 10.90
N PRO A 61 13.38 -9.20 11.70
CA PRO A 61 12.59 -8.54 12.73
C PRO A 61 11.46 -7.71 12.10
N ASN A 62 10.28 -7.75 12.71
CA ASN A 62 9.08 -7.09 12.18
C ASN A 62 9.30 -5.60 11.87
N ASN A 63 10.05 -4.89 12.71
CA ASN A 63 10.37 -3.48 12.49
C ASN A 63 11.07 -3.24 11.14
N LEU A 64 12.01 -4.12 10.76
CA LEU A 64 12.71 -4.03 9.48
C LEU A 64 11.77 -4.33 8.31
N ILE A 65 10.89 -5.33 8.47
CA ILE A 65 9.90 -5.69 7.46
C ILE A 65 8.92 -4.54 7.23
N VAL A 66 8.36 -3.97 8.30
CA VAL A 66 7.37 -2.89 8.24
C VAL A 66 7.97 -1.64 7.59
N VAL A 67 9.21 -1.27 7.93
CA VAL A 67 9.86 -0.13 7.28
C VAL A 67 10.12 -0.42 5.79
N ALA A 68 10.43 -1.67 5.43
CA ALA A 68 10.55 -2.08 4.02
C ALA A 68 9.19 -2.02 3.28
N MET A 69 8.08 -2.33 3.95
CA MET A 69 6.72 -2.17 3.40
C MET A 69 6.40 -0.69 3.20
N ALA A 70 6.64 0.15 4.21
CA ALA A 70 6.39 1.60 4.15
C ALA A 70 7.05 2.27 2.95
N ARG A 71 8.30 1.87 2.63
CA ARG A 71 9.02 2.37 1.44
C ARG A 71 8.37 1.94 0.13
N GLU A 72 7.91 0.70 0.05
CA GLU A 72 7.20 0.22 -1.15
C GLU A 72 5.80 0.83 -1.27
N ILE A 73 5.09 1.07 -0.17
CA ILE A 73 3.80 1.79 -0.18
C ILE A 73 3.98 3.17 -0.83
N ALA A 74 5.00 3.93 -0.44
CA ALA A 74 5.27 5.24 -1.03
C ALA A 74 5.50 5.16 -2.56
N ALA A 75 6.20 4.13 -3.04
CA ALA A 75 6.40 3.92 -4.47
C ALA A 75 5.07 3.58 -5.20
N PHE A 76 4.19 2.80 -4.58
CA PHE A 76 2.87 2.52 -5.15
C PHE A 76 1.96 3.76 -5.14
N MET A 77 2.00 4.57 -4.08
CA MET A 77 1.30 5.86 -4.04
C MET A 77 1.77 6.79 -5.16
N TRP A 78 3.08 6.82 -5.43
CA TRP A 78 3.62 7.56 -6.57
C TRP A 78 3.10 7.02 -7.91
N SER A 79 3.07 5.70 -8.08
CA SER A 79 2.51 5.08 -9.29
C SER A 79 1.04 5.45 -9.49
N ILE A 80 0.23 5.48 -8.42
CA ILE A 80 -1.17 5.92 -8.49
C ILE A 80 -1.26 7.42 -8.82
N ALA A 81 -0.41 8.25 -8.20
CA ALA A 81 -0.39 9.69 -8.45
C ALA A 81 -0.07 10.03 -9.92
N ASN A 82 0.69 9.20 -10.62
CA ASN A 82 0.95 9.38 -12.06
C ASN A 82 -0.25 8.98 -12.95
N GLU A 83 -1.14 8.12 -12.45
CA GLU A 83 -2.34 7.69 -13.18
C GLU A 83 -3.54 8.63 -12.97
N VAL A 84 -3.53 9.39 -11.87
CA VAL A 84 -4.57 10.38 -11.58
C VAL A 84 -4.12 11.71 -12.19
N PRO A 85 -4.72 12.16 -13.30
CA PRO A 85 -4.42 13.49 -13.81
C PRO A 85 -4.73 14.50 -12.72
N ILE A 86 -3.80 15.43 -12.48
CA ILE A 86 -4.09 16.58 -11.61
C ILE A 86 -5.11 17.40 -12.40
N THR A 87 -6.39 17.18 -12.13
CA THR A 87 -7.44 18.03 -12.65
C THR A 87 -7.26 19.40 -11.98
N ASN A 88 -6.47 20.25 -12.62
CA ASN A 88 -6.41 21.67 -12.32
C ASN A 88 -7.77 22.23 -12.73
N ASN A 89 -8.77 22.11 -11.87
CA ASN A 89 -9.97 22.91 -11.96
C ASN A 89 -9.54 24.35 -11.68
N GLN A 90 -9.16 25.06 -12.75
CA GLN A 90 -9.23 26.51 -12.82
C GLN A 90 -10.68 26.94 -12.89
#